data_AF-A0A1H8NVE5-F1
#
_entry.id   AF-A0A1H8NVE5-F1
#
_cell.length_a   1.000
_cell.length_b   1.000
_cell.length_c   1.000
_cell.angle_alpha   90.00
_cell.angle_beta   90.00
_cell.angle_gamma   90.00
#
_symmetry.space_group_name_H-M   'P 1'
#
loop_
_entity.id
_entity.type
_entity.pdbx_description
1 polymer ?
#
loop_
_entity_poly.entity_id
_entity_poly.type
_entity_poly.pdbx_seq_one_letter_code
_entity_poly.pdbx_strand_id
1 'polypeptide(L)'
;MQEVLPALQPLRARFIEMSAYRSAELSNLKRRINLEGDPNAAMCEIGDIVHKISGVAATLGFPEWGLLAAELDGITNALQKQEISADEAWRRAEPSLDQLIYSMATP
;
A
#
# COMPACT_ATOMS: atom_id res chain seq x y z
N MET A 1 -9.25 19.58 2.93
CA MET A 1 -9.33 18.83 1.67
C MET A 1 -8.37 19.49 0.70
N GLN A 2 -7.31 18.82 0.25
CA GLN A 2 -6.39 19.40 -0.73
C GLN A 2 -7.12 19.56 -2.07
N GLU A 3 -7.03 20.75 -2.66
CA GLU A 3 -7.66 21.04 -3.94
C GLU A 3 -6.81 20.44 -5.06
N VAL A 4 -7.34 19.43 -5.75
CA VAL A 4 -6.65 18.75 -6.85
C VAL A 4 -6.81 19.57 -8.12
N LEU A 5 -5.70 19.87 -8.79
CA LEU A 5 -5.69 20.64 -10.04
C LEU A 5 -6.70 20.06 -11.05
N PRO A 6 -7.51 20.87 -11.75
CA PRO A 6 -8.52 20.38 -12.70
C PRO A 6 -7.95 19.41 -13.75
N ALA A 7 -6.72 19.64 -14.21
CA ALA A 7 -6.03 18.78 -15.17
C ALA A 7 -5.73 17.35 -14.64
N LEU A 8 -5.71 17.16 -13.32
CA LEU A 8 -5.47 15.87 -12.68
C LEU A 8 -6.75 15.09 -12.36
N GLN A 9 -7.94 15.67 -12.58
CA GLN A 9 -9.21 15.01 -12.27
C GLN A 9 -9.41 13.66 -12.98
N PRO A 10 -9.06 13.48 -14.27
CA PRO A 10 -9.15 12.16 -14.91
C PRO A 10 -8.23 11.13 -14.27
N LEU A 11 -7.02 11.55 -13.87
CA LEU A 11 -6.07 10.67 -13.20
C LEU A 11 -6.54 10.30 -11.79
N ARG A 12 -7.12 11.25 -11.07
CA ARG A 12 -7.76 11.03 -9.77
C ARG A 12 -8.91 10.02 -9.87
N ALA A 13 -9.79 10.17 -10.86
CA ALA A 13 -10.91 9.25 -11.07
C ALA A 13 -10.41 7.82 -11.32
N ARG A 14 -9.45 7.65 -12.22
CA ARG A 14 -8.81 6.35 -12.48
C ARG A 14 -8.11 5.78 -11.25
N PHE A 15 -7.48 6.62 -10.43
CA PHE A 15 -6.81 6.19 -9.21
C PHE A 15 -7.81 5.64 -8.18
N ILE A 16 -8.99 6.28 -8.04
CA ILE A 16 -10.10 5.79 -7.22
C ILE A 16 -10.67 4.49 -7.76
N GLU A 17 -10.92 4.39 -9.07
CA GLU A 17 -11.40 3.14 -9.70
C GLU A 17 -10.46 1.96 -9.41
N MET A 18 -9.16 2.21 -9.42
CA MET A 18 -8.14 1.21 -9.11
C MET A 18 -7.95 0.94 -7.62
N SER A 19 -8.44 1.80 -6.71
CA SER A 19 -8.24 1.62 -5.26
C SER A 19 -8.94 0.37 -4.74
N ALA A 20 -10.15 0.08 -5.22
CA ALA A 20 -10.89 -1.13 -4.86
C ALA A 20 -10.14 -2.40 -5.27
N TYR A 21 -9.58 -2.42 -6.49
CA TYR A 21 -8.78 -3.56 -6.97
C TYR A 21 -7.52 -3.75 -6.12
N ARG A 22 -6.77 -2.68 -5.86
CA ARG A 22 -5.56 -2.73 -5.03
C ARG A 22 -5.85 -3.13 -3.58
N SER A 23 -6.95 -2.65 -3.00
CA SER A 23 -7.39 -3.05 -1.66
C SER A 23 -7.67 -4.55 -1.58
N ALA A 24 -8.34 -5.11 -2.60
CA ALA A 24 -8.58 -6.55 -2.68
C ALA A 24 -7.27 -7.35 -2.88
N GLU A 25 -6.36 -6.85 -3.71
CA GLU A 25 -5.04 -7.45 -3.95
C GLU A 25 -4.20 -7.50 -2.68
N LEU A 26 -4.07 -6.38 -1.96
CA LEU A 26 -3.38 -6.29 -0.67
C LEU A 26 -4.02 -7.21 0.39
N SER A 27 -5.36 -7.30 0.41
CA SER A 27 -6.07 -8.22 1.32
C SER A 27 -5.75 -9.68 1.03
N ASN A 28 -5.58 -10.05 -0.24
CA ASN A 28 -5.19 -11.40 -0.63
C ASN A 28 -3.73 -11.69 -0.26
N LEU A 29 -2.83 -10.71 -0.40
CA LEU A 29 -1.43 -10.84 0.03
C LEU A 29 -1.33 -11.02 1.55
N LYS A 30 -2.05 -10.21 2.34
CA LYS A 30 -2.17 -10.42 3.79
C LYS A 30 -2.65 -11.84 4.13
N ARG A 31 -3.66 -12.33 3.42
CA ARG A 31 -4.19 -13.69 3.63
C ARG A 31 -3.14 -14.77 3.34
N ARG A 32 -2.36 -14.63 2.27
CA ARG A 32 -1.27 -15.55 1.92
C ARG A 32 -0.22 -15.59 3.02
N ILE A 33 0.18 -14.44 3.56
CA ILE A 33 1.13 -14.38 4.69
C ILE A 33 0.58 -15.16 5.89
N ASN A 34 -0.69 -14.93 6.23
CA ASN A 34 -1.31 -15.52 7.41
C ASN A 34 -1.64 -17.03 7.30
N LEU A 35 -1.89 -17.54 6.09
CA LEU A 35 -2.31 -18.94 5.88
C LEU A 35 -1.22 -19.84 5.30
N GLU A 36 -0.41 -19.31 4.39
CA GLU A 36 0.56 -20.11 3.60
C GLU A 36 1.98 -19.99 4.14
N GLY A 37 2.25 -19.02 5.02
CA GLY A 37 3.54 -18.88 5.70
C GLY A 37 4.69 -18.46 4.79
N ASP A 38 4.40 -17.80 3.66
CA ASP A 38 5.41 -17.20 2.77
C ASP A 38 5.39 -15.66 2.85
N PRO A 39 5.93 -15.07 3.93
CA PRO A 39 6.00 -13.62 4.08
C PRO A 39 6.93 -12.96 3.07
N ASN A 40 7.97 -13.64 2.57
CA ASN A 40 8.94 -12.99 1.68
C ASN A 40 8.33 -12.63 0.32
N ALA A 41 7.72 -13.61 -0.37
CA ALA A 41 7.15 -13.34 -1.69
C ALA A 41 6.00 -12.32 -1.60
N ALA A 42 5.11 -12.51 -0.63
CA ALA A 42 3.97 -11.61 -0.45
C ALA A 42 4.41 -10.18 -0.05
N MET A 43 5.42 -10.00 0.79
CA MET A 43 5.93 -8.67 1.14
C MET A 43 6.59 -7.95 -0.04
N CYS A 44 7.27 -8.67 -0.94
CA CYS A 44 7.77 -8.08 -2.19
C CYS A 44 6.61 -7.56 -3.07
N GLU A 45 5.55 -8.36 -3.24
CA GLU A 45 4.37 -7.97 -4.00
C GLU A 45 3.63 -6.77 -3.36
N ILE A 46 3.56 -6.72 -2.01
CA ILE A 46 3.05 -5.55 -1.28
C ILE A 46 3.88 -4.31 -1.61
N GLY A 47 5.22 -4.43 -1.59
CA GLY A 47 6.16 -3.35 -1.93
C GLY A 47 5.86 -2.70 -3.28
N ASP A 48 5.67 -3.51 -4.32
CA ASP A 48 5.38 -3.02 -5.68
C ASP A 48 4.07 -2.23 -5.77
N ILE A 49 3.07 -2.60 -4.98
CA ILE A 49 1.77 -1.92 -4.94
C ILE A 49 1.90 -0.61 -4.16
N VAL A 50 2.49 -0.64 -2.97
CA VAL A 50 2.58 0.54 -2.08
C VAL A 50 3.53 1.60 -2.64
N HIS A 51 4.60 1.20 -3.34
CA HIS A 51 5.49 2.13 -4.04
C HIS A 51 4.75 2.98 -5.09
N LYS A 52 3.82 2.37 -5.84
CA LYS A 52 3.00 3.09 -6.84
C LYS A 52 1.98 4.01 -6.16
N ILE A 53 1.45 3.62 -5.01
CA ILE A 53 0.48 4.43 -4.24
C ILE A 53 1.20 5.64 -3.63
N SER A 54 2.32 5.42 -2.94
CA SER A 54 3.10 6.46 -2.24
C SER A 54 3.53 7.58 -3.20
N GLY A 55 3.89 7.24 -4.44
CA GLY A 55 4.35 8.21 -5.44
C GLY A 55 3.27 9.16 -5.99
N VAL A 56 1.98 8.82 -5.88
CA VAL A 56 0.91 9.61 -6.54
C VAL A 56 -0.25 10.01 -5.62
N ALA A 57 -0.44 9.32 -4.49
CA ALA A 57 -1.63 9.50 -3.66
C ALA A 57 -1.79 10.93 -3.13
N ALA A 58 -0.72 11.54 -2.59
CA ALA A 58 -0.76 12.91 -2.08
C ALA A 58 -1.12 13.93 -3.17
N THR A 59 -0.52 13.79 -4.36
CA THR A 59 -0.78 14.64 -5.53
C THR A 59 -2.24 14.56 -6.00
N LEU A 60 -2.90 13.41 -5.79
CA LEU A 60 -4.29 13.15 -6.19
C LEU A 60 -5.30 13.40 -5.07
N GLY A 61 -4.87 14.01 -3.95
CA GLY A 61 -5.75 14.40 -2.84
C GLY A 61 -5.97 13.31 -1.79
N PHE A 62 -5.13 12.28 -1.75
CA PHE A 62 -5.15 11.19 -0.77
C PHE A 62 -3.86 11.17 0.07
N PRO A 63 -3.58 12.23 0.87
CA PRO A 63 -2.33 12.33 1.61
C PRO A 63 -2.16 11.20 2.64
N GLU A 64 -3.25 10.75 3.29
CA GLU A 64 -3.20 9.64 4.25
C GLU A 64 -2.77 8.33 3.59
N TRP A 65 -3.32 8.02 2.40
CA TRP A 65 -2.92 6.82 1.67
C TRP A 65 -1.45 6.89 1.26
N GLY A 66 -0.98 8.07 0.88
CA GLY A 66 0.43 8.31 0.55
C GLY A 66 1.35 8.07 1.75
N LEU A 67 0.96 8.52 2.95
CA LEU A 67 1.72 8.31 4.18
C LEU A 67 1.81 6.84 4.56
N LEU A 68 0.67 6.14 4.61
CA LEU A 68 0.61 4.71 4.93
C LEU A 68 1.40 3.88 3.91
N ALA A 69 1.26 4.19 2.63
CA ALA A 69 2.00 3.50 1.57
C ALA A 69 3.51 3.78 1.63
N ALA A 70 3.94 4.99 1.99
CA ALA A 70 5.36 5.31 2.16
C ALA A 70 5.98 4.60 3.36
N GLU A 71 5.24 4.45 4.46
CA GLU A 71 5.67 3.66 5.61
C GLU A 71 5.87 2.18 5.23
N LEU A 72 4.88 1.60 4.54
CA LEU A 72 4.95 0.23 4.03
C LEU A 72 6.12 0.05 3.05
N ASP A 73 6.31 0.99 2.11
CA ASP A 73 7.42 0.97 1.15
C ASP A 73 8.77 0.99 1.86
N GLY A 74 8.90 1.77 2.94
CA GLY A 74 10.10 1.76 3.78
C GLY A 74 10.38 0.39 4.40
N ILE A 75 9.34 -0.29 4.92
CA ILE A 75 9.46 -1.62 5.53
C ILE A 75 9.83 -2.67 4.47
N THR A 76 9.19 -2.67 3.32
CA THR A 76 9.47 -3.62 2.23
C THR A 76 10.86 -3.42 1.65
N ASN A 77 11.34 -2.18 1.56
CA ASN A 77 12.72 -1.88 1.15
C ASN A 77 13.75 -2.38 2.17
N ALA A 78 13.49 -2.23 3.47
CA ALA A 78 14.38 -2.77 4.51
C ALA A 78 14.45 -4.31 4.45
N LEU A 79 13.32 -4.98 4.20
CA LEU A 79 13.28 -6.43 3.96
C LEU A 79 14.09 -6.83 2.73
N GLN A 80 13.93 -6.12 1.60
CA GLN A 80 14.65 -6.41 0.36
C GLN A 80 16.17 -6.27 0.53
N LYS A 81 16.61 -5.28 1.32
CA LYS A 81 18.02 -5.08 1.68
C LYS A 81 18.54 -6.06 2.74
N GLN A 82 17.69 -6.96 3.23
CA GLN A 82 17.99 -7.91 4.30
C GLN A 82 18.40 -7.23 5.63
N GLU A 83 17.93 -6.01 5.85
CA GLU A 83 18.17 -5.24 7.09
C GLU A 83 17.29 -5.73 8.24
N ILE A 84 16.15 -6.35 7.91
CA ILE A 84 15.19 -6.95 8.83
C ILE A 84 14.73 -8.32 8.32
N SER A 85 14.26 -9.20 9.23
CA SER A 85 13.68 -10.48 8.85
C SER A 85 12.26 -10.33 8.29
N ALA A 86 11.77 -11.35 7.59
CA ALA A 86 10.41 -11.36 7.05
C ALA A 86 9.34 -11.25 8.16
N ASP A 87 9.54 -11.93 9.29
CA ASP A 87 8.64 -11.86 10.45
C ASP A 87 8.63 -10.46 11.09
N GLU A 88 9.80 -9.82 11.17
CA GLU A 88 9.93 -8.43 11.65
C GLU A 88 9.23 -7.46 10.71
N ALA A 89 9.46 -7.61 9.41
CA ALA A 89 8.85 -6.78 8.38
C ALA A 89 7.33 -6.91 8.42
N TRP A 90 6.80 -8.14 8.49
CA TRP A 90 5.36 -8.36 8.56
C TRP A 90 4.74 -7.74 9.83
N ARG A 91 5.34 -7.96 11.00
CA ARG A 91 4.82 -7.40 12.27
C ARG A 91 4.77 -5.88 12.26
N ARG A 92 5.70 -5.22 11.57
CA ARG A 92 5.70 -3.76 11.40
C ARG A 92 4.69 -3.30 10.34
N ALA A 93 4.53 -4.07 9.27
CA ALA A 93 3.69 -3.68 8.13
C ALA A 93 2.20 -3.90 8.38
N GLU A 94 1.82 -4.96 9.12
CA GLU A 94 0.42 -5.37 9.26
C GLU A 94 -0.54 -4.24 9.69
N PRO A 95 -0.23 -3.40 10.70
CA PRO A 95 -1.14 -2.33 11.12
C PRO A 95 -1.39 -1.28 10.03
N SER A 96 -0.32 -0.81 9.37
CA SER A 96 -0.42 0.21 8.31
C SER A 96 -1.05 -0.36 7.04
N LEU A 97 -0.84 -1.65 6.77
CA LEU A 97 -1.48 -2.37 5.68
C LEU A 97 -3.00 -2.46 5.89
N ASP A 98 -3.45 -2.82 7.10
CA ASP A 98 -4.87 -2.88 7.43
C ASP A 98 -5.55 -1.52 7.30
N GLN A 99 -4.90 -0.47 7.80
CA GLN A 99 -5.42 0.88 7.69
C GLN A 99 -5.50 1.32 6.21
N LEU A 100 -4.47 1.03 5.41
CA LEU A 100 -4.46 1.36 3.98
C LEU A 100 -5.57 0.61 3.22
N ILE A 101 -5.76 -0.68 3.49
CA ILE A 101 -6.83 -1.51 2.89
C ILE A 101 -8.20 -0.90 3.21
N TYR A 102 -8.44 -0.57 4.49
CA TYR A 102 -9.70 0.02 4.95
C TYR A 102 -9.96 1.36 4.25
N SER A 103 -9.00 2.28 4.28
CA SER A 103 -9.15 3.60 3.70
C SER A 103 -9.36 3.57 2.18
N MET A 104 -8.78 2.61 1.46
CA MET A 104 -9.00 2.46 0.02
C MET A 104 -10.31 1.77 -0.36
N ALA A 105 -10.90 0.99 0.55
CA ALA A 105 -12.20 0.34 0.36
C ALA A 105 -13.38 1.31 0.57
N THR A 106 -13.16 2.41 1.29
CA THR A 106 -14.14 3.48 1.53
C THR A 106 -13.58 4.85 1.10
N PRO A 107 -13.33 5.08 -0.20
CA PRO A 107 -12.63 6.26 -0.70
C PRO A 107 -13.46 7.56 -0.72
#